data_AF-X0W1M9-F1
#
_entry.id   AF-X0W1M9-F1
#
_cell.length_a   1.000
_cell.length_b   1.000
_cell.length_c   1.000
_cell.angle_alpha   90.00
_cell.angle_beta   90.00
_cell.angle_gamma   90.00
#
_symmetry.space_group_name_H-M   'P 1'
#
loop_
_entity.id
_entity.type
_entity.pdbx_description
1 polymer ?
#
loop_
_entity_poly.entity_id
_entity_poly.type
_entity_poly.pdbx_seq_one_letter_code
_entity_poly.pdbx_strand_id
1 'polypeptide(L)'
;DKSTGLRSDQTIVLQGLKTSHLYPTPLRRVAYYDAEHDRRLVFLTNNFELPALTIAQLYRCRWRVELFFKWIKQNLRIKAFYGTSVNAVKTQVWIAVSVYVLVAILKKELKLDRSLTEILQILSVTPFEKTPIFQTLSTSFVPNLEAPCCNQLSLFDL
;
A
#
# COMPACT_ATOMS: atom_id res chain seq x y z
N ASP A 1 29.67 -0.15 -10.83
CA ASP A 1 29.34 0.02 -12.25
C ASP A 1 28.60 1.34 -12.41
N LYS A 2 29.04 2.26 -13.28
CA LYS A 2 28.50 3.63 -13.30
C LYS A 2 27.08 3.69 -13.89
N SER A 3 26.71 2.70 -14.69
CA SER A 3 25.41 2.57 -15.37
C SER A 3 24.25 2.27 -14.40
N THR A 4 24.47 1.43 -13.39
CA THR A 4 23.44 0.96 -12.47
C THR A 4 23.26 1.84 -11.24
N GLY A 5 24.07 2.89 -11.07
CA GLY A 5 24.08 3.75 -9.88
C GLY A 5 24.80 3.16 -8.66
N LEU A 6 25.17 1.87 -8.68
CA LEU A 6 25.93 1.22 -7.60
C LEU A 6 27.37 1.75 -7.55
N ARG A 7 27.75 2.40 -6.45
CA ARG A 7 29.05 3.04 -6.26
C ARG A 7 30.04 2.19 -5.48
N SER A 8 29.60 1.56 -4.40
CA SER A 8 30.48 0.69 -3.61
C SER A 8 29.69 -0.39 -2.89
N ASP A 9 30.37 -1.51 -2.66
CA ASP A 9 29.92 -2.61 -1.83
C ASP A 9 31.10 -3.04 -0.96
N GLN A 10 30.95 -2.93 0.36
CA GLN A 10 32.04 -3.07 1.31
C GLN A 10 31.58 -3.84 2.54
N THR A 11 32.41 -4.73 3.04
CA THR A 11 32.25 -5.30 4.38
C THR A 11 32.94 -4.38 5.38
N ILE A 12 32.22 -3.96 6.42
CA ILE A 12 32.69 -3.05 7.45
C ILE A 12 32.44 -3.64 8.85
N VAL A 13 33.16 -3.15 9.85
CA VAL A 13 32.90 -3.42 11.26
C VAL A 13 32.73 -2.07 11.98
N LEU A 14 31.79 -1.99 12.91
CA LEU A 14 31.56 -0.76 13.67
C LEU A 14 32.69 -0.55 14.68
N GLN A 15 33.31 0.62 14.66
CA GLN A 15 34.44 0.95 15.56
C GLN A 15 34.07 1.93 16.69
N GLY A 16 32.83 2.43 16.74
CA GLY A 16 32.43 3.37 17.79
C GLY A 16 32.37 2.71 19.17
N LEU A 17 32.81 3.43 20.22
CA LEU A 17 32.97 2.93 21.60
C LEU A 17 31.82 2.06 22.11
N LYS A 18 30.55 2.46 21.89
CA LYS A 18 29.38 1.66 22.29
C LYS A 18 28.92 0.69 21.20
N THR A 19 28.96 1.14 19.95
CA THR A 19 28.41 0.40 18.81
C THR A 19 29.23 -0.85 18.47
N SER A 20 30.54 -0.83 18.70
CA SER A 20 31.40 -2.00 18.52
C SER A 20 31.07 -3.12 19.50
N HIS A 21 30.75 -2.77 20.75
CA HIS A 21 30.31 -3.73 21.76
C HIS A 21 28.89 -4.24 21.51
N LEU A 22 27.96 -3.37 21.07
CA LEU A 22 26.57 -3.77 20.79
C LEU A 22 26.42 -4.61 19.52
N TYR A 23 27.26 -4.38 18.51
CA TYR A 23 27.24 -5.13 17.26
C TYR A 23 28.67 -5.35 16.74
N PRO A 24 29.38 -6.37 17.26
CA PRO A 24 30.77 -6.66 16.90
C PRO A 24 30.91 -7.38 15.55
N THR A 25 29.81 -7.88 14.99
CA THR A 25 29.83 -8.69 13.77
C THR A 25 29.97 -7.83 12.51
N PRO A 26 30.57 -8.36 11.42
CA PRO A 26 30.67 -7.65 10.16
C PRO A 26 29.29 -7.26 9.59
N LEU A 27 29.23 -6.04 9.06
CA LEU A 27 28.08 -5.50 8.32
C LEU A 27 28.50 -5.22 6.89
N ARG A 28 27.53 -5.19 5.99
CA ARG A 28 27.73 -4.77 4.61
C ARG A 28 27.25 -3.33 4.44
N ARG A 29 28.10 -2.51 3.85
CA ARG A 29 27.84 -1.13 3.50
C ARG A 29 27.76 -0.99 1.99
N VAL A 30 26.57 -0.62 1.51
CA VAL A 30 26.30 -0.41 0.08
C VAL A 30 26.11 1.08 -0.17
N ALA A 31 26.90 1.68 -1.07
CA ALA A 31 26.68 3.05 -1.51
C ALA A 31 26.04 3.06 -2.90
N TYR A 32 24.94 3.78 -3.01
CA TYR A 32 24.16 3.93 -4.23
C TYR A 32 24.01 5.41 -4.57
N TYR A 33 24.04 5.74 -5.86
CA TYR A 33 23.76 7.08 -6.34
C TYR A 33 22.45 7.05 -7.13
N ASP A 34 21.48 7.79 -6.62
CA ASP A 34 20.16 7.96 -7.22
C ASP A 34 20.23 9.16 -8.17
N ALA A 35 20.35 8.85 -9.47
CA ALA A 35 20.46 9.85 -10.52
C ALA A 35 19.15 10.63 -10.75
N GLU A 36 17.99 10.04 -10.42
CA GLU A 36 16.69 10.71 -10.56
C GLU A 36 16.57 11.89 -9.59
N HIS A 37 17.12 11.76 -8.38
CA HIS A 37 16.98 12.73 -7.29
C HIS A 37 18.31 13.39 -6.89
N ASP A 38 19.35 13.20 -7.70
CA ASP A 38 20.72 13.66 -7.48
C ASP A 38 21.22 13.50 -6.03
N ARG A 39 21.08 12.28 -5.48
CA ARG A 39 21.45 12.00 -4.09
C ARG A 39 22.26 10.74 -3.94
N ARG A 40 23.23 10.79 -3.02
CA ARG A 40 24.01 9.62 -2.62
C ARG A 40 23.40 8.99 -1.37
N LEU A 41 23.03 7.72 -1.50
CA LEU A 41 22.46 6.91 -0.44
C LEU A 41 23.50 5.90 0.05
N VAL A 42 23.52 5.66 1.36
CA VAL A 42 24.37 4.65 1.99
C VAL A 42 23.48 3.75 2.83
N PHE A 43 23.52 2.46 2.53
CA PHE A 43 22.76 1.43 3.21
C PHE A 43 23.69 0.57 4.06
N LEU A 44 23.23 0.20 5.25
CA LEU A 44 23.85 -0.80 6.10
C LEU A 44 22.93 -2.00 6.18
N THR A 45 23.48 -3.19 5.98
CA THR A 45 22.71 -4.43 5.97
C THR A 45 23.55 -5.57 6.53
N ASN A 46 22.89 -6.50 7.22
CA ASN A 46 23.47 -7.77 7.64
C ASN A 46 23.28 -8.87 6.58
N ASN A 47 22.66 -8.56 5.43
CA ASN A 47 22.42 -9.52 4.36
C ASN A 47 23.58 -9.50 3.34
N PHE A 48 24.31 -10.61 3.28
CA PHE A 48 25.42 -10.82 2.36
C PHE A 48 25.04 -11.67 1.13
N GLU A 49 23.87 -12.32 1.15
CA GLU A 49 23.42 -13.21 0.08
C GLU A 49 22.87 -12.44 -1.13
N LEU A 50 22.13 -11.36 -0.86
CA LEU A 50 21.50 -10.58 -1.93
C LEU A 50 22.51 -9.70 -2.67
N PRO A 51 22.35 -9.47 -3.98
CA PRO A 51 23.16 -8.49 -4.69
C PRO A 51 22.99 -7.07 -4.12
N ALA A 52 24.07 -6.28 -4.06
CA ALA A 52 24.04 -4.92 -3.53
C ALA A 52 23.02 -4.01 -4.23
N LEU A 53 22.80 -4.20 -5.54
CA LEU A 53 21.78 -3.49 -6.30
C LEU A 53 20.36 -3.82 -5.80
N THR A 54 20.08 -5.10 -5.53
CA THR A 54 18.79 -5.55 -4.98
C THR A 54 18.54 -4.93 -3.62
N ILE A 55 19.56 -4.76 -2.78
CA ILE A 55 19.44 -4.11 -1.47
C ILE A 55 19.03 -2.64 -1.64
N ALA A 56 19.62 -1.92 -2.59
CA ALA A 56 19.22 -0.54 -2.90
C ALA A 56 17.77 -0.47 -3.40
N GLN A 57 17.35 -1.40 -4.26
CA GLN A 57 15.97 -1.49 -4.76
C GLN A 57 14.97 -1.84 -3.67
N LEU A 58 15.31 -2.74 -2.75
CA LEU A 58 14.49 -3.08 -1.58
C LEU A 58 14.27 -1.86 -0.69
N TYR A 59 15.30 -1.03 -0.52
CA TYR A 59 15.15 0.22 0.23
C TYR A 59 14.18 1.20 -0.46
N ARG A 60 14.16 1.25 -1.80
CA ARG A 60 13.15 2.03 -2.56
C ARG A 60 11.72 1.55 -2.23
N CYS A 61 11.53 0.25 -2.03
CA CYS A 61 10.24 -0.31 -1.62
C CYS A 61 9.81 0.08 -0.20
N ARG A 62 10.69 0.60 0.65
CA ARG A 62 10.34 1.10 2.00
C ARG A 62 9.26 2.19 1.94
N TRP A 63 9.30 3.04 0.92
CA TRP A 63 8.29 4.09 0.72
C TRP A 63 6.88 3.53 0.53
N ARG A 64 6.75 2.32 -0.04
CA ARG A 64 5.44 1.65 -0.21
C ARG A 64 4.76 1.38 1.14
N VAL A 65 5.54 1.12 2.19
CA VAL A 65 5.03 0.93 3.56
C VAL A 65 4.48 2.24 4.11
N GLU A 66 5.16 3.36 3.88
CA GLU A 66 4.67 4.68 4.29
C GLU A 66 3.40 5.08 3.54
N LEU A 67 3.35 4.85 2.23
CA LEU A 67 2.14 5.05 1.44
C LEU A 67 0.98 4.16 1.92
N PHE A 68 1.26 2.92 2.31
CA PHE A 68 0.27 2.02 2.91
C PHE A 68 -0.30 2.59 4.21
N PHE A 69 0.54 3.03 5.15
CA PHE A 69 0.06 3.65 6.39
C PHE A 69 -0.63 5.00 6.18
N LYS A 70 -0.16 5.79 5.21
CA LYS A 70 -0.82 7.04 4.81
C LYS A 70 -2.23 6.74 4.31
N TRP A 71 -2.38 5.75 3.42
CA TRP A 71 -3.67 5.33 2.91
C TRP A 71 -4.58 4.82 4.02
N ILE A 72 -4.08 3.98 4.94
CA ILE A 72 -4.82 3.50 6.11
C ILE A 72 -5.37 4.71 6.86
N LYS A 73 -4.53 5.65 7.30
CA LYS A 73 -4.99 6.80 8.07
C LYS A 73 -6.00 7.68 7.32
N GLN A 74 -5.90 7.76 6.00
CA GLN A 74 -6.81 8.57 5.17
C GLN A 74 -8.18 7.89 4.97
N ASN A 75 -8.21 6.58 4.74
CA ASN A 75 -9.43 5.85 4.39
C ASN A 75 -10.10 5.20 5.61
N LEU A 76 -9.33 4.92 6.67
CA LEU A 76 -9.88 4.60 8.00
C LEU A 76 -10.29 5.86 8.73
N ARG A 77 -11.38 6.47 8.26
CA ARG A 77 -12.15 7.40 9.09
C ARG A 77 -13.02 6.57 10.03
N ILE A 78 -12.48 6.23 11.19
CA ILE A 78 -13.29 5.71 12.30
C ILE A 78 -14.21 6.86 12.76
N LYS A 79 -15.41 6.93 12.18
CA LYS A 79 -16.41 7.97 12.50
C LYS A 79 -16.96 7.80 13.92
N ALA A 80 -17.03 6.56 14.39
CA ALA A 80 -17.42 6.21 15.73
C ALA A 80 -16.69 4.93 16.16
N PHE A 81 -16.28 4.87 17.42
CA PHE A 81 -15.82 3.62 18.03
C PHE A 81 -17.05 2.82 18.44
N TYR A 82 -17.15 1.57 17.99
CA TYR A 82 -18.24 0.67 18.38
C TYR A 82 -18.12 0.17 19.82
N GLY A 83 -16.97 0.39 20.46
CA GLY A 83 -16.74 0.14 21.87
C GLY A 83 -15.54 0.94 22.37
N THR A 84 -15.57 1.30 23.66
CA THR A 84 -14.54 2.12 24.30
C THR A 84 -13.41 1.30 24.93
N SER A 85 -13.55 -0.02 24.97
CA SER A 85 -12.50 -0.90 25.51
C SER A 85 -11.30 -0.97 24.56
N VAL A 86 -10.10 -1.12 25.12
CA VAL A 86 -8.86 -1.23 24.35
C VAL A 86 -8.94 -2.37 23.32
N ASN A 87 -9.58 -3.49 23.68
CA ASN A 87 -9.74 -4.64 22.80
C ASN A 87 -10.72 -4.36 21.66
N ALA A 88 -11.81 -3.62 21.90
CA ALA A 88 -12.75 -3.23 20.86
C ALA A 88 -12.07 -2.33 19.81
N VAL A 89 -11.29 -1.34 20.26
CA VAL A 89 -10.53 -0.45 19.36
C VAL A 89 -9.49 -1.24 18.56
N LYS A 90 -8.70 -2.11 19.21
CA LYS A 90 -7.72 -2.96 18.51
C LYS A 90 -8.39 -3.83 17.44
N THR A 91 -9.52 -4.45 17.78
CA THR A 91 -10.27 -5.31 16.86
C THR A 91 -10.76 -4.52 15.64
N GLN A 92 -11.29 -3.32 15.84
CA GLN A 92 -11.74 -2.45 14.75
C GLN A 92 -10.59 -2.08 13.79
N VAL A 93 -9.40 -1.81 14.32
CA VAL A 93 -8.20 -1.55 13.50
C VAL A 93 -7.77 -2.80 12.74
N TRP A 94 -7.74 -3.97 13.38
CA TRP A 94 -7.37 -5.24 12.72
C TRP A 94 -8.33 -5.64 11.60
N ILE A 95 -9.64 -5.47 11.81
CA ILE A 95 -10.65 -5.74 10.77
C ILE A 95 -10.40 -4.83 9.56
N ALA A 96 -10.15 -3.55 9.78
CA ALA A 96 -9.92 -2.62 8.68
C ALA A 96 -8.65 -2.90 7.89
N VAL A 97 -7.56 -3.28 8.56
CA VAL A 97 -6.33 -3.74 7.90
C VAL A 97 -6.62 -5.00 7.08
N SER A 98 -7.40 -5.93 7.61
CA SER A 98 -7.78 -7.17 6.92
C SER A 98 -8.60 -6.90 5.65
N VAL A 99 -9.61 -6.02 5.74
CA VAL A 99 -10.43 -5.59 4.59
C VAL A 99 -9.55 -4.95 3.51
N TYR A 100 -8.58 -4.11 3.88
CA TYR A 100 -7.65 -3.54 2.91
C TYR A 100 -6.86 -4.62 2.17
N VAL A 101 -6.27 -5.58 2.88
CA VAL A 101 -5.48 -6.65 2.26
C VAL A 101 -6.34 -7.45 1.30
N LEU A 102 -7.59 -7.75 1.68
CA LEU A 102 -8.55 -8.43 0.81
C LEU A 102 -8.84 -7.62 -0.47
N VAL A 103 -9.09 -6.31 -0.36
CA VAL A 103 -9.33 -5.44 -1.52
C VAL A 103 -8.08 -5.33 -2.41
N ALA A 104 -6.89 -5.28 -1.81
CA ALA A 104 -5.63 -5.26 -2.56
C ALA A 104 -5.39 -6.59 -3.31
N ILE A 105 -5.71 -7.72 -2.69
CA ILE A 105 -5.68 -9.04 -3.34
C ILE A 105 -6.69 -9.08 -4.48
N LEU A 106 -7.95 -8.67 -4.25
CA LEU A 106 -8.99 -8.62 -5.28
C LEU A 106 -8.56 -7.77 -6.47
N LYS A 107 -8.01 -6.57 -6.24
CA LYS A 107 -7.48 -5.72 -7.31
C LYS A 107 -6.39 -6.43 -8.12
N LYS A 108 -5.48 -7.13 -7.44
CA LYS A 108 -4.36 -7.85 -8.08
C LYS A 108 -4.84 -9.04 -8.91
N GLU A 109 -5.72 -9.86 -8.35
CA GLU A 109 -6.25 -11.07 -9.01
C GLU A 109 -7.12 -10.71 -10.21
N LEU A 110 -7.98 -9.69 -10.08
CA LEU A 110 -8.89 -9.24 -11.14
C LEU A 110 -8.26 -8.24 -12.11
N LYS A 111 -6.98 -7.88 -11.92
CA LYS A 111 -6.22 -6.90 -12.74
C LYS A 111 -7.01 -5.60 -13.01
N LEU A 112 -7.64 -5.07 -11.97
CA LEU A 112 -8.48 -3.87 -12.09
C LEU A 112 -7.61 -2.61 -12.18
N ASP A 113 -7.91 -1.73 -13.14
CA ASP A 113 -7.22 -0.44 -13.28
C ASP A 113 -7.66 0.61 -12.24
N ARG A 114 -8.79 0.38 -11.57
CA ARG A 114 -9.39 1.30 -10.57
C ARG A 114 -8.54 1.50 -9.33
N SER A 115 -8.69 2.65 -8.69
CA SER A 115 -8.03 2.90 -7.40
C SER A 115 -8.61 2.02 -6.29
N LEU A 116 -7.83 1.71 -5.24
CA LEU A 116 -8.33 0.89 -4.12
C LEU A 116 -9.52 1.55 -3.41
N THR A 117 -9.55 2.89 -3.39
CA THR A 117 -10.62 3.67 -2.78
C THR A 117 -11.92 3.57 -3.59
N GLU A 118 -11.86 3.60 -4.92
CA GLU A 118 -13.04 3.39 -5.78
C GLU A 118 -13.62 1.99 -5.59
N ILE A 119 -12.77 0.96 -5.56
CA ILE A 119 -13.19 -0.42 -5.33
C ILE A 119 -13.91 -0.53 -3.98
N LEU A 120 -13.34 0.06 -2.92
CA LEU A 120 -13.96 0.10 -1.59
C LEU A 120 -15.30 0.84 -1.56
N GLN A 121 -15.42 1.96 -2.28
CA GLN A 121 -16.67 2.71 -2.37
C GLN A 121 -17.77 1.88 -3.04
N ILE A 122 -17.46 1.23 -4.17
CA ILE A 122 -18.42 0.37 -4.87
C ILE A 122 -18.87 -0.77 -3.94
N LEU A 123 -17.91 -1.48 -3.33
CA LEU A 123 -18.22 -2.58 -2.40
C LEU A 123 -19.03 -2.13 -1.17
N SER A 124 -18.86 -0.89 -0.73
CA SER A 124 -19.63 -0.32 0.39
C SER A 124 -21.08 0.00 0.02
N VAL A 125 -21.37 0.27 -1.25
CA VAL A 125 -22.71 0.58 -1.76
C VAL A 125 -23.43 -0.66 -2.28
N THR A 126 -22.70 -1.70 -2.69
CA THR A 126 -23.25 -2.96 -3.22
C THR A 126 -23.10 -4.18 -2.29
N PRO A 127 -23.09 -4.07 -0.93
CA PRO A 127 -22.74 -5.20 -0.07
C PRO A 127 -23.77 -6.35 -0.11
N PHE A 128 -25.00 -6.06 -0.53
CA PHE A 128 -26.11 -7.02 -0.59
C PHE A 128 -26.51 -7.39 -2.02
N GLU A 129 -25.82 -6.86 -3.04
CA GLU A 129 -26.12 -7.18 -4.43
C GLU A 129 -25.56 -8.57 -4.79
N LYS A 130 -26.37 -9.39 -5.45
CA LYS A 130 -25.99 -10.75 -5.89
C LYS A 130 -25.24 -10.77 -7.23
N THR A 131 -24.67 -9.65 -7.63
CA THR A 131 -23.88 -9.54 -8.87
C THR A 131 -22.46 -10.07 -8.65
N PRO A 132 -21.87 -10.79 -9.61
CA PRO A 132 -20.49 -11.24 -9.48
C PRO A 132 -19.53 -10.05 -9.36
N ILE A 133 -18.61 -10.13 -8.39
CA ILE A 133 -17.69 -9.04 -7.99
C ILE A 133 -16.91 -8.47 -9.19
N PHE A 134 -16.51 -9.34 -10.12
CA PHE A 134 -15.80 -8.91 -11.32
C PHE A 134 -16.67 -7.98 -12.18
N GLN A 135 -17.96 -8.27 -12.34
CA GLN A 135 -18.87 -7.46 -13.15
C GLN A 135 -19.13 -6.10 -12.50
N THR A 136 -19.41 -6.03 -11.19
CA THR A 136 -19.59 -4.76 -10.48
C THR A 136 -18.34 -3.88 -10.51
N LEU A 137 -17.15 -4.47 -10.43
CA LEU A 137 -15.89 -3.72 -10.42
C LEU A 137 -15.32 -3.43 -11.83
N SER A 138 -15.74 -4.15 -12.87
CA SER A 138 -15.31 -3.93 -14.26
C SER A 138 -16.26 -3.03 -15.04
N THR A 139 -17.56 -3.01 -14.71
CA THR A 139 -18.54 -2.15 -15.36
C THR A 139 -18.18 -0.71 -15.03
N SER A 140 -17.49 -0.02 -15.94
CA SER A 140 -17.42 1.44 -15.92
C SER A 140 -18.86 1.90 -15.77
N PHE A 141 -19.16 2.81 -14.84
CA PHE A 141 -20.39 3.57 -14.94
C PHE A 141 -20.30 4.35 -16.26
N VAL A 142 -20.63 3.68 -17.36
CA VAL A 142 -21.13 4.35 -18.55
C VAL A 142 -22.42 4.94 -18.01
N PRO A 143 -22.54 6.28 -17.89
CA PRO A 143 -23.86 6.85 -17.64
C PRO A 143 -24.73 6.27 -18.75
N ASN A 144 -25.74 5.47 -18.38
CA ASN A 144 -26.68 4.89 -19.34
C ASN A 144 -27.19 6.04 -20.21
N LEU A 145 -26.67 6.16 -21.43
CA LEU A 145 -27.17 7.12 -22.40
C LEU A 145 -28.52 6.68 -22.97
N GLU A 146 -29.01 5.49 -22.62
CA GLU A 146 -30.29 4.97 -23.09
C GLU A 146 -30.95 4.10 -22.00
N ALA A 147 -31.32 4.69 -20.86
CA ALA A 147 -32.48 4.17 -20.14
C ALA A 147 -33.70 4.89 -20.74
N PRO A 148 -34.67 4.21 -21.39
CA PRO A 148 -35.91 4.88 -21.76
C PRO A 148 -36.48 5.45 -20.46
N CYS A 149 -36.76 6.76 -20.45
CA CYS A 149 -37.34 7.48 -19.33
C CYS A 149 -38.37 6.57 -18.65
N CYS A 150 -38.04 6.07 -17.46
CA CYS A 150 -39.02 5.41 -16.63
C CYS A 150 -40.22 6.36 -16.56
N ASN A 151 -41.42 5.87 -16.87
CA ASN A 151 -42.67 6.59 -16.71
C ASN A 151 -42.84 6.95 -15.23
N GLN A 152 -42.13 7.97 -14.78
CA GLN A 152 -42.21 8.52 -13.44
C GLN A 152 -43.54 9.26 -13.39
N LEU A 153 -44.56 8.55 -12.91
CA LEU A 153 -45.85 9.15 -12.57
C LEU A 153 -45.57 10.31 -11.62
N SER A 154 -46.04 11.50 -12.03
CA SER A 154 -45.94 12.69 -11.22
C SER A 154 -46.75 12.45 -9.94
N LEU A 155 -46.09 12.59 -8.79
CA LEU A 155 -46.71 12.42 -7.47
C LEU A 155 -47.58 13.63 -7.07
N PHE A 156 -47.70 14.63 -7.95
CA PHE A 156 -48.32 15.92 -7.64
C PHE A 156 -49.30 16.39 -8.72
N ASP A 157 -49.95 15.47 -9.43
CA ASP A 157 -51.16 15.82 -10.18
C ASP A 157 -52.36 15.63 -9.25
N LEU A 158 -52.85 16.77 -8.74
CA LEU A 158 -54.06 16.95 -7.95
C LEU A 158 -55.24 17.29 -8.88
#